data_AF-A0A522QSR9-F1
#
_entry.id   AF-A0A522QSR9-F1
#
_cell.length_a   1.000
_cell.length_b   1.000
_cell.length_c   1.000
_cell.angle_alpha   90.00
_cell.angle_beta   90.00
_cell.angle_gamma   90.00
#
_symmetry.space_group_name_H-M   'P 1'
#
loop_
_entity.id
_entity.type
_entity.pdbx_description
1 polymer ?
#
loop_
_entity_poly.entity_id
_entity_poly.type
_entity_poly.pdbx_seq_one_letter_code
_entity_poly.pdbx_strand_id
1 'polypeptide(L)'
;MACACLEVQACSENGEETVRRWRHAGVLGPADVLDRVRWQLEGWLSGARGGPTAGVTRLRLLPVEVVPTGTHQQSLWGGSGERDERARRALARVQTLLGHGGVLAPVRDGGREPSQRSRLVPWGDEPTPVRSPEQPWPGALPAPAPTVLLDPPRPARVIDDTGREVIVTDRGLMPRPPARFALGDEQPVAITSWAGPWPVDERWWHPDSARHVVRCQIVDVRGRAYLVSATMQENTVLWQVDAVYD
;
A
#
# COMPACT_ATOMS: atom_id res chain seq x y z
N MET A 1 17.99 -20.04 -21.97
CA MET A 1 16.78 -19.90 -21.15
C MET A 1 17.09 -19.01 -19.96
N ALA A 2 16.14 -18.21 -19.52
CA ALA A 2 16.21 -17.30 -18.38
C ALA A 2 15.06 -17.64 -17.41
N CYS A 3 15.28 -17.52 -16.09
CA CYS A 3 14.26 -17.86 -15.08
C CYS A 3 13.44 -16.61 -14.72
N ALA A 4 12.10 -16.69 -14.81
CA ALA A 4 11.18 -15.64 -14.39
C ALA A 4 10.47 -15.97 -13.07
N CYS A 5 10.41 -17.25 -12.69
CA CYS A 5 9.85 -17.72 -11.43
C CYS A 5 10.70 -18.86 -10.87
N LEU A 6 11.14 -18.71 -9.62
CA LEU A 6 11.95 -19.68 -8.89
C LEU A 6 11.21 -20.19 -7.66
N GLU A 7 11.16 -21.50 -7.46
CA GLU A 7 10.77 -22.10 -6.18
C GLU A 7 12.02 -22.45 -5.38
N VAL A 8 12.08 -21.97 -4.14
CA VAL A 8 13.13 -22.28 -3.18
C VAL A 8 12.52 -23.19 -2.11
N GLN A 9 13.10 -24.37 -1.96
CA GLN A 9 12.73 -25.35 -0.94
C GLN A 9 13.92 -25.56 0.01
N ALA A 10 13.71 -25.50 1.31
CA ALA A 10 14.70 -25.90 2.30
C ALA A 10 14.10 -26.89 3.30
N CYS A 11 14.90 -27.86 3.72
CA CYS A 11 14.51 -28.91 4.66
C CYS A 11 15.58 -29.05 5.75
N SER A 12 15.16 -29.25 7.00
CA SER A 12 16.02 -29.48 8.15
C SER A 12 16.28 -30.97 8.37
N GLU A 13 17.18 -31.29 9.29
CA GLU A 13 17.43 -32.67 9.71
C GLU A 13 16.19 -33.33 10.35
N ASN A 14 15.38 -32.56 11.09
CA ASN A 14 14.17 -33.05 11.74
C ASN A 14 12.94 -33.07 10.82
N GLY A 15 13.11 -32.75 9.53
CA GLY A 15 12.07 -32.84 8.52
C GLY A 15 11.14 -31.64 8.43
N GLU A 16 11.44 -30.53 9.12
CA GLU A 16 10.74 -29.26 8.89
C GLU A 16 11.12 -28.70 7.52
N GLU A 17 10.14 -28.12 6.82
CA GLU A 17 10.33 -27.61 5.47
C GLU A 17 9.82 -26.18 5.32
N THR A 18 10.49 -25.42 4.43
CA THR A 18 9.99 -24.15 3.92
C THR A 18 10.03 -24.17 2.40
N VAL A 19 8.89 -23.87 1.79
CA VAL A 19 8.73 -23.81 0.34
C VAL A 19 8.11 -22.48 -0.03
N ARG A 20 8.76 -21.73 -0.93
CA ARG A 20 8.22 -20.47 -1.43
C ARG A 20 8.59 -20.25 -2.89
N ARG A 21 7.63 -19.72 -3.64
CA ARG A 21 7.81 -19.27 -5.03
C ARG A 21 8.08 -17.78 -5.07
N TRP A 22 9.04 -17.39 -5.91
CA TRP A 22 9.48 -16.03 -6.13
C TRP A 22 9.38 -15.71 -7.61
N ARG A 23 8.45 -14.81 -7.96
CA ARG A 23 8.31 -14.26 -9.32
C ARG A 23 9.05 -12.94 -9.41
N HIS A 24 9.71 -12.72 -10.53
CA HIS A 24 10.47 -11.49 -10.80
C HIS A 24 9.87 -10.77 -12.02
N ALA A 25 9.87 -9.43 -12.01
CA ALA A 25 9.31 -8.61 -13.09
C ALA A 25 10.07 -8.73 -14.43
N GLY A 26 11.14 -9.50 -14.46
CA GLY A 26 11.95 -9.82 -15.64
C GLY A 26 12.80 -11.05 -15.36
N VAL A 27 14.03 -11.10 -15.90
CA VAL A 27 14.92 -12.24 -15.66
C VAL A 27 15.59 -12.17 -14.29
N LEU A 28 15.53 -13.27 -13.53
CA LEU A 28 16.30 -13.47 -12.30
C LEU A 28 17.79 -13.62 -12.62
N GLY A 29 18.62 -12.71 -12.11
CA GLY A 29 20.06 -12.85 -12.08
C GLY A 29 20.56 -13.63 -10.87
N PRO A 30 21.85 -14.05 -10.84
CA PRO A 30 22.42 -14.77 -9.70
C PRO A 30 22.29 -14.02 -8.36
N ALA A 31 22.45 -12.69 -8.37
CA ALA A 31 22.29 -11.87 -7.17
C ALA A 31 20.85 -11.89 -6.63
N ASP A 32 19.86 -11.84 -7.53
CA ASP A 32 18.45 -11.90 -7.16
C ASP A 32 18.12 -13.26 -6.54
N VAL A 33 18.62 -14.35 -7.13
CA VAL A 33 18.46 -15.72 -6.59
C VAL A 33 19.07 -15.84 -5.19
N LEU A 34 20.31 -15.38 -5.01
CA LEU A 34 20.98 -15.43 -3.71
C LEU A 34 20.21 -14.63 -2.65
N ASP A 35 19.70 -13.45 -2.99
CA ASP A 35 18.94 -12.63 -2.07
C ASP A 35 17.62 -13.31 -1.65
N ARG A 36 16.87 -13.92 -2.59
CA ARG A 36 15.64 -14.66 -2.27
C ARG A 36 15.88 -15.88 -1.39
N VAL A 37 16.96 -16.63 -1.66
CA VAL A 37 17.36 -17.79 -0.84
C VAL A 37 17.70 -17.33 0.57
N ARG A 38 18.58 -16.32 0.69
CA ARG A 38 18.99 -15.77 1.97
C ARG A 38 17.79 -15.30 2.78
N TRP A 39 16.91 -14.49 2.17
CA TRP A 39 15.74 -13.93 2.85
C TRP A 39 14.75 -15.01 3.33
N GLN A 40 14.50 -16.03 2.52
CA GLN A 40 13.64 -17.14 2.92
C GLN A 40 14.24 -17.93 4.10
N LEU A 41 15.55 -18.18 4.06
CA LEU A 41 16.23 -18.88 5.15
C LEU A 41 16.29 -18.02 6.42
N GLU A 42 16.60 -16.73 6.33
CA GLU A 42 16.55 -15.80 7.47
C GLU A 42 15.15 -15.77 8.11
N GLY A 43 14.09 -15.67 7.28
CA GLY A 43 12.71 -15.69 7.75
C GLY A 43 12.29 -17.02 8.38
N TRP A 44 12.83 -18.13 7.90
CA TRP A 44 12.56 -19.46 8.47
C TRP A 44 13.35 -19.70 9.76
N LEU A 45 14.64 -19.37 9.78
CA LEU A 45 15.55 -19.52 10.93
C LEU A 45 15.18 -18.59 12.09
N SER A 46 14.63 -17.41 11.82
CA SER A 46 14.15 -16.47 12.85
C SER A 46 12.83 -16.92 13.51
N GLY A 47 12.22 -18.03 13.07
CA GLY A 47 11.10 -18.65 13.76
C GLY A 47 9.74 -18.00 13.53
N ALA A 48 9.62 -17.05 12.59
CA ALA A 48 8.39 -16.28 12.34
C ALA A 48 7.15 -17.14 12.03
N ARG A 49 7.32 -18.42 11.65
CA ARG A 49 6.24 -19.39 11.37
C ARG A 49 6.54 -20.82 11.87
N GLY A 50 7.30 -20.96 12.96
CA GLY A 50 7.79 -22.27 13.40
C GLY A 50 9.05 -22.65 12.61
N GLY A 51 10.18 -22.11 13.05
CA GLY A 51 11.48 -22.34 12.40
C GLY A 51 11.99 -23.77 12.59
N PRO A 52 13.07 -24.14 11.89
CA PRO A 52 13.65 -25.48 12.02
C PRO A 52 14.26 -25.67 13.40
N THR A 53 14.09 -26.86 13.98
CA THR A 53 14.69 -27.24 15.27
C THR A 53 16.07 -27.88 15.13
N ALA A 54 16.53 -28.09 13.90
CA ALA A 54 17.84 -28.64 13.57
C ALA A 54 18.46 -27.94 12.35
N GLY A 55 19.69 -28.34 11.99
CA GLY A 55 20.41 -27.79 10.85
C GLY A 55 19.67 -28.01 9.53
N VAL A 56 19.83 -27.07 8.59
CA VAL A 56 19.34 -27.21 7.22
C VAL A 56 20.20 -28.23 6.49
N THR A 57 19.59 -29.33 6.02
CA THR A 57 20.30 -30.43 5.36
C THR A 57 20.13 -30.44 3.84
N ARG A 58 19.10 -29.75 3.32
CA ARG A 58 18.82 -29.69 1.88
C ARG A 58 18.28 -28.33 1.48
N LEU A 59 18.81 -27.81 0.37
CA LEU A 59 18.28 -26.65 -0.36
C LEU A 59 18.05 -27.05 -1.82
N ARG A 60 16.85 -26.80 -2.36
CA ARG A 60 16.52 -27.04 -3.77
C ARG A 60 16.05 -25.74 -4.40
N LEU A 61 16.60 -25.45 -5.58
CA LEU A 61 16.23 -24.32 -6.41
C LEU A 61 15.59 -24.88 -7.68
N LEU A 62 14.28 -24.72 -7.82
CA LEU A 62 13.52 -25.25 -8.96
C LEU A 62 13.07 -24.09 -9.86
N PRO A 63 13.52 -24.02 -11.12
CA PRO A 63 12.98 -23.06 -12.07
C PRO A 63 11.55 -23.48 -12.42
N VAL A 64 10.56 -22.68 -12.00
CA VAL A 64 9.14 -22.95 -12.25
C VAL A 64 8.72 -22.39 -13.60
N GLU A 65 9.24 -21.21 -13.95
CA GLU A 65 8.94 -20.55 -15.21
C GLU A 65 10.24 -20.08 -15.87
N VAL A 66 10.46 -20.55 -17.10
CA VAL A 66 11.64 -20.22 -17.90
C VAL A 66 11.23 -19.61 -19.24
N VAL A 67 11.88 -18.51 -19.59
CA VAL A 67 11.65 -17.78 -20.84
C VAL A 67 12.89 -17.91 -21.76
N PRO A 68 12.75 -17.81 -23.08
CA PRO A 68 13.88 -17.80 -23.99
C PRO A 68 14.87 -16.67 -23.65
N THR A 69 16.18 -16.93 -23.81
CA THR A 69 17.18 -15.87 -23.61
C THR A 69 17.08 -14.89 -24.78
N GLY A 70 16.76 -13.62 -24.50
CA GLY A 70 16.62 -12.56 -25.51
C GLY A 70 15.21 -12.02 -25.74
N THR A 71 14.16 -12.56 -25.10
CA THR A 71 12.80 -11.98 -25.15
C THR A 71 12.67 -10.66 -24.37
N HIS A 72 13.57 -10.39 -23.43
CA HIS A 72 13.79 -9.03 -22.92
C HIS A 72 14.78 -8.31 -23.84
N GLN A 73 14.34 -7.99 -25.06
CA GLN A 73 15.10 -7.12 -25.94
C GLN A 73 15.10 -5.72 -25.32
N GLN A 74 16.29 -5.16 -25.06
CA GLN A 74 16.42 -3.75 -24.69
C GLN A 74 15.72 -2.92 -25.77
N SER A 75 14.75 -2.09 -25.36
CA SER A 75 14.03 -1.25 -26.32
C SER A 75 15.05 -0.36 -27.05
N LEU A 76 15.08 -0.44 -28.39
CA LEU A 76 16.01 0.30 -29.24
C LEU A 76 15.83 1.82 -29.13
N TRP A 77 14.67 2.26 -28.64
CA TRP A 77 14.35 3.66 -28.31
C TRP A 77 13.67 3.71 -26.93
N GLY A 78 14.16 4.56 -26.03
CA GLY A 78 13.63 4.65 -24.65
C GLY A 78 13.84 3.40 -23.79
N GLY A 79 14.71 2.46 -24.21
CA GLY A 79 15.14 1.34 -23.38
C GLY A 79 16.11 1.75 -22.30
N SER A 80 16.37 0.82 -21.37
CA SER A 80 17.26 1.00 -20.22
C SER A 80 18.63 1.52 -20.66
N GLY A 81 18.84 2.83 -20.58
CA GLY A 81 20.12 3.45 -20.92
C GLY A 81 21.18 3.11 -19.87
N GLU A 82 22.42 3.56 -20.07
CA GLU A 82 23.48 3.42 -19.06
C GLU A 82 23.07 3.97 -17.69
N ARG A 83 22.22 5.01 -17.68
CA ARG A 83 21.67 5.62 -16.46
C ARG A 83 20.71 4.67 -15.75
N ASP A 84 19.79 4.03 -16.47
CA ASP A 84 18.83 3.09 -15.89
C ASP A 84 19.52 1.85 -15.38
N GLU A 85 20.51 1.35 -16.12
CA GLU A 85 21.29 0.19 -15.70
C GLU A 85 22.21 0.55 -14.50
N ARG A 86 22.75 1.77 -14.45
CA ARG A 86 23.45 2.29 -13.26
C ARG A 86 22.50 2.39 -12.06
N ALA A 87 21.28 2.86 -12.24
CA ALA A 87 20.26 2.95 -11.20
C ALA A 87 19.86 1.55 -10.70
N ARG A 88 19.60 0.60 -11.61
CA ARG A 88 19.29 -0.80 -11.31
C ARG A 88 20.38 -1.45 -10.46
N ARG A 89 21.66 -1.26 -10.83
CA ARG A 89 22.80 -1.74 -10.02
C ARG A 89 22.90 -1.06 -8.66
N ALA A 90 22.57 0.23 -8.58
CA ALA A 90 22.57 0.94 -7.31
C ALA A 90 21.47 0.39 -6.37
N LEU A 91 20.26 0.20 -6.87
CA LEU A 91 19.14 -0.38 -6.11
C LEU A 91 19.43 -1.82 -5.65
N ALA A 92 20.00 -2.65 -6.53
CA ALA A 92 20.42 -4.01 -6.18
C ALA A 92 21.47 -4.03 -5.05
N ARG A 93 22.43 -3.09 -5.06
CA ARG A 93 23.40 -2.94 -3.95
C ARG A 93 22.73 -2.51 -2.65
N VAL A 94 21.77 -1.58 -2.70
CA VAL A 94 21.02 -1.17 -1.51
C VAL A 94 20.18 -2.33 -0.95
N GLN A 95 19.51 -3.13 -1.79
CA GLN A 95 18.82 -4.35 -1.33
C GLN A 95 19.77 -5.36 -0.71
N THR A 96 21.00 -5.50 -1.21
CA THR A 96 21.99 -6.39 -0.58
C THR A 96 22.31 -5.94 0.85
N LEU A 97 22.37 -4.62 1.09
CA LEU A 97 22.67 -4.05 2.40
C LEU A 97 21.46 -4.07 3.36
N LEU A 98 20.26 -3.78 2.86
CA LEU A 98 19.05 -3.62 3.68
C LEU A 98 18.14 -4.86 3.69
N GLY A 99 18.43 -5.84 2.83
CA GLY A 99 17.56 -6.97 2.56
C GLY A 99 16.49 -6.71 1.50
N HIS A 100 15.86 -7.79 1.05
CA HIS A 100 14.86 -7.80 -0.03
C HIS A 100 13.76 -6.74 0.16
N GLY A 101 13.21 -6.66 1.37
CA GLY A 101 12.15 -5.72 1.74
C GLY A 101 12.61 -4.28 2.02
N GLY A 102 13.92 -4.00 1.97
CA GLY A 102 14.49 -2.68 2.28
C GLY A 102 14.40 -1.68 1.14
N VAL A 103 14.13 -2.14 -0.09
CA VAL A 103 13.88 -1.27 -1.25
C VAL A 103 12.54 -1.66 -1.85
N LEU A 104 11.65 -0.68 -1.93
CA LEU A 104 10.26 -0.89 -2.32
C LEU A 104 9.90 -0.06 -3.56
N ALA A 105 9.04 -0.61 -4.41
CA ALA A 105 8.43 0.05 -5.55
C ALA A 105 6.91 0.17 -5.33
N PRO A 106 6.29 1.31 -5.66
CA PRO A 106 4.85 1.46 -5.60
C PRO A 106 4.19 0.73 -6.77
N VAL A 107 3.09 0.03 -6.50
CA VAL A 107 2.22 -0.58 -7.49
C VAL A 107 0.80 -0.08 -7.30
N ARG A 108 0.07 0.13 -8.39
CA ARG A 108 -1.35 0.47 -8.31
C ARG A 108 -2.11 -0.76 -7.83
N ASP A 109 -2.99 -0.55 -6.86
CA ASP A 109 -3.85 -1.57 -6.30
C ASP A 109 -5.31 -1.06 -6.34
N GLY A 110 -6.25 -1.97 -6.20
CA GLY A 110 -7.65 -1.66 -6.01
C GLY A 110 -7.93 -1.20 -4.57
N GLY A 111 -9.04 -0.51 -4.38
CA GLY A 111 -9.42 -0.06 -3.04
C GLY A 111 -10.36 1.12 -3.06
N ARG A 112 -11.00 1.35 -1.92
CA ARG A 112 -11.95 2.45 -1.72
C ARG A 112 -11.28 3.66 -1.09
N GLU A 113 -10.38 3.39 -0.15
CA GLU A 113 -9.59 4.42 0.53
C GLU A 113 -8.40 4.84 -0.32
N PRO A 114 -7.95 6.10 -0.24
CA PRO A 114 -6.76 6.56 -0.94
C PRO A 114 -5.51 5.72 -0.61
N SER A 115 -5.32 5.36 0.67
CA SER A 115 -4.22 4.52 1.15
C SER A 115 -4.22 3.11 0.58
N GLN A 116 -5.38 2.59 0.19
CA GLN A 116 -5.50 1.25 -0.37
C GLN A 116 -5.11 1.18 -1.84
N ARG A 117 -5.13 2.30 -2.57
CA ARG A 117 -4.95 2.33 -4.03
C ARG A 117 -3.49 2.21 -4.48
N SER A 118 -2.56 2.20 -3.54
CA SER A 118 -1.15 1.96 -3.76
C SER A 118 -0.62 0.96 -2.76
N ARG A 119 0.22 0.04 -3.21
CA ARG A 119 0.94 -0.90 -2.35
C ARG A 119 2.43 -0.80 -2.63
N LEU A 120 3.24 -0.95 -1.59
CA LEU A 120 4.68 -1.09 -1.73
C LEU A 120 5.03 -2.57 -1.89
N VAL A 121 5.80 -2.89 -2.93
CA VAL A 121 6.31 -4.23 -3.19
C VAL A 121 7.83 -4.19 -3.19
N PRO A 122 8.52 -5.23 -2.69
CA PRO A 122 9.96 -5.32 -2.85
C PRO A 122 10.37 -5.12 -4.31
N TRP A 123 11.37 -4.28 -4.52
CA TRP A 123 11.84 -3.99 -5.86
C TRP A 123 12.38 -5.27 -6.54
N GLY A 124 12.04 -5.44 -7.82
CA GLY A 124 12.32 -6.65 -8.59
C GLY A 124 11.23 -7.73 -8.49
N ASP A 125 10.42 -7.75 -7.43
CA ASP A 125 9.26 -8.65 -7.38
C ASP A 125 8.22 -8.23 -8.44
N GLU A 126 7.46 -9.21 -8.92
CA GLU A 126 6.38 -8.95 -9.87
C GLU A 126 5.34 -8.00 -9.26
N PRO A 127 4.98 -6.89 -9.95
CA PRO A 127 4.08 -5.87 -9.44
C PRO A 127 2.61 -6.29 -9.54
N THR A 128 2.27 -7.45 -8.99
CA THR A 128 0.91 -7.99 -9.09
C THR A 128 0.00 -7.31 -8.05
N PRO A 129 -1.12 -6.69 -8.48
CA PRO A 129 -2.08 -6.13 -7.54
C PRO A 129 -2.73 -7.25 -6.72
N VAL A 130 -2.93 -7.01 -5.43
CA VAL A 130 -3.67 -7.96 -4.56
C VAL A 130 -5.16 -7.79 -4.80
N ARG A 131 -5.58 -6.54 -5.06
CA ARG A 131 -6.93 -6.12 -5.38
C ARG A 131 -6.89 -5.54 -6.79
N SER A 132 -7.64 -6.11 -7.72
CA SER A 132 -7.61 -5.60 -9.10
C SER A 132 -8.08 -4.13 -9.14
N PRO A 133 -7.27 -3.19 -9.67
CA PRO A 133 -7.69 -1.79 -9.84
C PRO A 133 -8.88 -1.63 -10.79
N GLU A 134 -9.07 -2.59 -11.70
CA GLU A 134 -10.12 -2.59 -12.73
C GLU A 134 -11.48 -3.06 -12.22
N GLN A 135 -11.53 -3.66 -11.02
CA GLN A 135 -12.81 -4.03 -10.42
C GLN A 135 -13.59 -2.78 -9.99
N PRO A 136 -14.92 -2.85 -9.96
CA PRO A 136 -15.71 -1.78 -9.38
C PRO A 136 -15.43 -1.70 -7.87
N TRP A 137 -14.97 -0.55 -7.42
CA TRP A 137 -14.78 -0.22 -6.01
C TRP A 137 -15.82 0.83 -5.59
N PRO A 138 -17.05 0.44 -5.20
CA PRO A 138 -18.05 1.42 -4.78
C PRO A 138 -17.52 2.33 -3.65
N GLY A 139 -17.78 3.63 -3.71
CA GLY A 139 -17.21 4.57 -2.75
C GLY A 139 -15.69 4.74 -2.85
N ALA A 140 -15.05 4.30 -3.95
CA ALA A 140 -13.70 4.73 -4.27
C ALA A 140 -13.67 6.22 -4.61
N LEU A 141 -12.61 6.89 -4.17
CA LEU A 141 -12.41 8.29 -4.44
C LEU A 141 -12.23 8.53 -5.96
N PRO A 142 -13.02 9.42 -6.59
CA PRO A 142 -12.87 9.77 -7.99
C PRO A 142 -11.58 10.55 -8.23
N ALA A 143 -11.24 10.78 -9.49
CA ALA A 143 -10.17 11.72 -9.85
C ALA A 143 -10.57 13.17 -9.54
N PRO A 144 -9.62 14.06 -9.23
CA PRO A 144 -8.19 13.80 -9.08
C PRO A 144 -7.85 13.05 -7.78
N ALA A 145 -6.79 12.24 -7.81
CA ALA A 145 -6.27 11.62 -6.58
C ALA A 145 -5.50 12.67 -5.76
N PRO A 146 -5.50 12.55 -4.41
CA PRO A 146 -4.70 13.42 -3.57
C PRO A 146 -3.20 13.18 -3.79
N THR A 147 -2.41 14.23 -3.57
CA THR A 147 -0.95 14.25 -3.80
C THR A 147 -0.19 13.65 -2.63
N VAL A 148 -0.68 13.85 -1.40
CA VAL A 148 -0.03 13.37 -0.18
C VAL A 148 -1.02 12.58 0.66
N LEU A 149 -0.66 11.35 1.01
CA LEU A 149 -1.42 10.52 1.95
C LEU A 149 -0.86 10.67 3.36
N LEU A 150 -1.74 10.76 4.35
CA LEU A 150 -1.37 10.74 5.76
C LEU A 150 -1.60 9.32 6.28
N ASP A 151 -0.50 8.62 6.56
CA ASP A 151 -0.51 7.26 7.10
C ASP A 151 0.36 7.19 8.37
N PRO A 152 -0.24 7.06 9.57
CA PRO A 152 -1.68 6.96 9.81
C PRO A 152 -2.42 8.30 9.55
N PRO A 153 -3.74 8.26 9.29
CA PRO A 153 -4.57 9.46 9.21
C PRO A 153 -4.43 10.33 10.46
N ARG A 154 -4.46 11.65 10.28
CA ARG A 154 -4.28 12.58 11.41
C ARG A 154 -5.64 13.00 11.97
N PRO A 155 -5.81 13.12 13.29
CA PRO A 155 -7.04 13.66 13.88
C PRO A 155 -7.39 15.03 13.28
N ALA A 156 -8.67 15.34 13.20
CA ALA A 156 -9.17 16.62 12.73
C ALA A 156 -10.34 17.09 13.59
N ARG A 157 -10.64 18.39 13.51
CA ARG A 157 -11.91 18.93 13.97
C ARG A 157 -12.57 19.68 12.83
N VAL A 158 -13.84 19.39 12.62
CA VAL A 158 -14.68 20.07 11.64
C VAL A 158 -15.79 20.76 12.41
N ILE A 159 -15.91 22.08 12.26
CA ILE A 159 -16.73 22.93 13.14
C ILE A 159 -17.72 23.71 12.26
N ASP A 160 -18.98 23.81 12.70
CA ASP A 160 -20.05 24.54 12.05
C ASP A 160 -19.96 26.06 12.27
N ASP A 161 -20.87 26.81 11.66
CA ASP A 161 -20.97 28.26 11.76
C ASP A 161 -21.35 28.77 13.17
N THR A 162 -21.88 27.90 14.03
CA THR A 162 -22.19 28.19 15.43
C THR A 162 -21.07 27.82 16.40
N GLY A 163 -19.93 27.35 15.90
CA GLY A 163 -18.78 26.98 16.71
C GLY A 163 -18.88 25.60 17.36
N ARG A 164 -19.80 24.73 16.91
CA ARG A 164 -19.93 23.35 17.38
C ARG A 164 -19.30 22.37 16.41
N GLU A 165 -18.83 21.23 16.88
CA GLU A 165 -18.34 20.19 15.98
C GLU A 165 -19.48 19.68 15.08
N VAL A 166 -19.15 19.48 13.80
CA VAL A 166 -20.10 18.96 12.82
C VAL A 166 -20.36 17.50 13.12
N ILE A 167 -21.63 17.17 13.29
CA ILE A 167 -22.09 15.80 13.47
C ILE A 167 -22.33 15.12 12.13
N VAL A 168 -22.23 13.80 12.14
CA VAL A 168 -22.63 12.91 11.06
C VAL A 168 -23.71 12.01 11.62
N THR A 169 -24.85 11.91 10.93
CA THR A 169 -25.93 11.02 11.36
C THR A 169 -25.64 9.57 10.96
N ASP A 170 -26.39 8.62 11.53
CA ASP A 170 -26.31 7.20 11.13
C ASP A 170 -26.63 6.95 9.64
N ARG A 171 -27.24 7.93 8.96
CA ARG A 171 -27.49 7.89 7.50
C ARG A 171 -26.41 8.58 6.67
N GLY A 172 -25.30 8.97 7.30
CA GLY A 172 -24.16 9.61 6.64
C GLY A 172 -24.42 11.05 6.23
N LEU A 173 -25.42 11.71 6.82
CA LEU A 173 -25.75 13.10 6.53
C LEU A 173 -24.98 14.03 7.47
N MET A 174 -24.62 15.22 6.96
CA MET A 174 -24.11 16.35 7.74
C MET A 174 -25.20 17.43 7.82
N PRO A 175 -26.01 17.47 8.90
CA PRO A 175 -27.16 18.37 8.97
C PRO A 175 -26.79 19.86 8.95
N ARG A 176 -25.53 20.16 9.31
CA ARG A 176 -24.96 21.49 9.24
C ARG A 176 -23.70 21.50 8.41
N PRO A 177 -23.50 22.54 7.58
CA PRO A 177 -22.31 22.65 6.77
C PRO A 177 -21.08 22.95 7.65
N PRO A 178 -19.90 22.48 7.24
CA PRO A 178 -18.65 22.83 7.89
C PRO A 178 -18.26 24.28 7.55
N ALA A 179 -17.85 25.04 8.56
CA ALA A 179 -17.42 26.45 8.44
C ALA A 179 -15.95 26.66 8.84
N ARG A 180 -15.42 25.84 9.76
CA ARG A 180 -14.03 25.88 10.20
C ARG A 180 -13.45 24.48 10.30
N PHE A 181 -12.13 24.38 10.14
CA PHE A 181 -11.39 23.13 10.12
C PHE A 181 -10.08 23.27 10.90
N ALA A 182 -9.69 22.23 11.63
CA ALA A 182 -8.40 22.11 12.28
C ALA A 182 -7.79 20.73 12.02
N LEU A 183 -6.48 20.70 11.73
CA LEU A 183 -5.67 19.49 11.65
C LEU A 183 -5.01 19.25 13.01
N GLY A 184 -5.29 18.13 13.66
CA GLY A 184 -4.83 17.82 15.02
C GLY A 184 -5.24 18.92 16.01
N ASP A 185 -4.25 19.39 16.77
CA ASP A 185 -4.43 20.44 17.79
C ASP A 185 -4.22 21.86 17.24
N GLU A 186 -4.14 22.03 15.92
CA GLU A 186 -4.01 23.36 15.31
C GLU A 186 -5.23 24.26 15.59
N GLN A 187 -5.01 25.57 15.47
CA GLN A 187 -6.10 26.54 15.59
C GLN A 187 -7.05 26.41 14.39
N PRO A 188 -8.39 26.36 14.62
CA PRO A 188 -9.35 26.26 13.53
C PRO A 188 -9.27 27.43 12.55
N VAL A 189 -9.09 27.11 11.27
CA VAL A 189 -9.09 28.04 10.16
C VAL A 189 -10.44 28.03 9.44
N ALA A 190 -10.79 29.13 8.77
CA ALA A 190 -12.03 29.19 7.99
C ALA A 190 -11.96 28.27 6.77
N ILE A 191 -13.08 27.63 6.45
CA ILE A 191 -13.30 26.86 5.23
C ILE A 191 -13.83 27.80 4.15
N THR A 192 -13.22 27.77 2.97
CA THR A 192 -13.66 28.59 1.82
C THR A 192 -14.59 27.82 0.89
N SER A 193 -14.39 26.51 0.77
CA SER A 193 -15.28 25.62 0.01
C SER A 193 -15.18 24.19 0.53
N TRP A 194 -16.21 23.39 0.28
CA TRP A 194 -16.25 21.98 0.63
C TRP A 194 -17.17 21.20 -0.32
N ALA A 195 -16.97 19.88 -0.39
CA ALA A 195 -17.81 18.95 -1.14
C ALA A 195 -18.04 17.66 -0.35
N GLY A 196 -19.20 17.02 -0.58
CA GLY A 196 -19.69 15.89 0.20
C GLY A 196 -21.02 16.21 0.90
N PRO A 197 -21.44 15.44 1.92
CA PRO A 197 -20.81 14.20 2.39
C PRO A 197 -20.98 13.05 1.39
N TRP A 198 -19.94 12.22 1.23
CA TRP A 198 -20.02 10.95 0.50
C TRP A 198 -19.95 9.78 1.49
N PRO A 199 -21.11 9.18 1.85
CA PRO A 199 -21.13 8.02 2.71
C PRO A 199 -20.57 6.79 1.98
N VAL A 200 -19.83 5.98 2.73
CA VAL A 200 -19.26 4.71 2.28
C VAL A 200 -19.51 3.68 3.36
N ASP A 201 -20.43 2.77 3.04
CA ASP A 201 -20.77 1.62 3.86
C ASP A 201 -20.00 0.39 3.37
N GLU A 202 -19.21 -0.19 4.27
CA GLU A 202 -18.49 -1.44 4.03
C GLU A 202 -19.06 -2.54 4.91
N ARG A 203 -19.23 -3.74 4.33
CA ARG A 203 -19.59 -4.96 5.05
C ARG A 203 -20.76 -4.78 6.03
N TRP A 204 -21.76 -3.98 5.67
CA TRP A 204 -22.95 -3.72 6.49
C TRP A 204 -23.72 -4.99 6.86
N TRP A 205 -23.49 -6.09 6.12
CA TRP A 205 -24.02 -7.42 6.37
C TRP A 205 -23.23 -8.25 7.41
N HIS A 206 -22.07 -7.78 7.87
CA HIS A 206 -21.24 -8.43 8.90
C HIS A 206 -21.01 -7.49 10.10
N PRO A 207 -21.68 -7.72 11.23
CA PRO A 207 -21.62 -6.82 12.40
C PRO A 207 -20.21 -6.48 12.86
N ASP A 208 -19.30 -7.46 12.91
CA ASP A 208 -17.95 -7.28 13.44
C ASP A 208 -16.98 -6.56 12.50
N SER A 209 -17.39 -6.33 11.25
CA SER A 209 -16.55 -5.72 10.20
C SER A 209 -17.25 -4.61 9.44
N ALA A 210 -18.48 -4.28 9.84
CA ALA A 210 -19.26 -3.20 9.30
C ALA A 210 -18.55 -1.88 9.59
N ARG A 211 -18.38 -1.06 8.56
CA ARG A 211 -17.72 0.22 8.68
C ARG A 211 -18.53 1.25 7.91
N HIS A 212 -18.93 2.30 8.62
CA HIS A 212 -19.61 3.44 8.03
C HIS A 212 -18.68 4.65 8.10
N VAL A 213 -18.26 5.13 6.93
CA VAL A 213 -17.35 6.28 6.78
C VAL A 213 -18.06 7.35 5.98
N VAL A 214 -17.97 8.60 6.41
CA VAL A 214 -18.36 9.75 5.59
C VAL A 214 -17.10 10.47 5.14
N ARG A 215 -16.98 10.76 3.85
CA ARG A 215 -15.87 11.55 3.30
C ARG A 215 -16.34 12.91 2.84
N CYS A 216 -15.48 13.90 3.04
CA CYS A 216 -15.65 15.26 2.54
C CYS A 216 -14.32 15.76 1.98
N GLN A 217 -14.41 16.67 1.02
CA GLN A 217 -13.28 17.52 0.63
C GLN A 217 -13.48 18.90 1.25
N ILE A 218 -12.42 19.46 1.83
CA ILE A 218 -12.43 20.77 2.48
C ILE A 218 -11.29 21.60 1.94
N VAL A 219 -11.56 22.85 1.57
CA VAL A 219 -10.54 23.85 1.20
C VAL A 219 -10.48 24.91 2.30
N ASP A 220 -9.30 25.12 2.86
CA ASP A 220 -9.10 26.16 3.88
C ASP A 220 -8.95 27.56 3.26
N VAL A 221 -8.96 28.58 4.10
CA VAL A 221 -8.72 29.99 3.73
C VAL A 221 -7.34 30.26 3.13
N ARG A 222 -6.40 29.31 3.25
CA ARG A 222 -5.06 29.40 2.66
C ARG A 222 -5.00 28.72 1.28
N GLY A 223 -6.11 28.16 0.80
CA GLY A 223 -6.21 27.46 -0.48
C GLY A 223 -5.76 26.00 -0.44
N ARG A 224 -5.48 25.43 0.74
CA ARG A 224 -5.10 24.01 0.85
C ARG A 224 -6.34 23.13 0.88
N ALA A 225 -6.31 22.05 0.10
CA ALA A 225 -7.42 21.12 -0.01
C ALA A 225 -7.12 19.80 0.73
N TYR A 226 -8.09 19.30 1.47
CA TYR A 226 -7.97 18.14 2.34
C TYR A 226 -9.04 17.11 1.99
N LEU A 227 -8.67 15.82 2.03
CA LEU A 227 -9.64 14.75 2.15
C LEU A 227 -9.81 14.43 3.63
N VAL A 228 -11.03 14.58 4.12
CA VAL A 228 -11.39 14.37 5.51
C VAL A 228 -12.41 13.25 5.59
N SER A 229 -12.22 12.33 6.53
CA SER A 229 -13.18 11.27 6.84
C SER A 229 -13.74 11.43 8.25
N ALA A 230 -14.97 10.98 8.42
CA ALA A 230 -15.66 10.85 9.68
C ALA A 230 -16.07 9.39 9.88
N THR A 231 -15.81 8.85 11.06
CA THR A 231 -16.36 7.57 11.51
C THR A 231 -17.17 7.76 12.78
N MET A 232 -18.32 7.09 12.86
CA MET A 232 -19.13 7.02 14.06
C MET A 232 -18.57 5.97 15.03
N GLN A 233 -18.29 6.36 16.27
CA GLN A 233 -17.99 5.44 17.37
C GLN A 233 -18.95 5.69 18.53
N GLU A 234 -19.79 4.69 18.82
CA GLU A 234 -20.87 4.70 19.82
C GLU A 234 -21.88 5.84 19.61
N ASN A 235 -21.48 7.08 19.89
CA ASN A 235 -22.28 8.29 19.69
C ASN A 235 -21.44 9.56 19.41
N THR A 236 -20.15 9.39 19.11
CA THR A 236 -19.22 10.48 18.81
C THR A 236 -18.69 10.33 17.39
N VAL A 237 -18.57 11.45 16.69
CA VAL A 237 -17.93 11.50 15.38
C VAL A 237 -16.44 11.71 15.57
N LEU A 238 -15.63 10.81 15.00
CA LEU A 238 -14.19 10.99 14.91
C LEU A 238 -13.84 11.49 13.51
N TRP A 239 -13.38 12.73 13.45
CA TRP A 239 -12.89 13.34 12.23
C TRP A 239 -11.39 13.11 12.06
N GLN A 240 -10.96 12.78 10.85
CA GLN A 240 -9.56 12.58 10.49
C GLN A 240 -9.26 13.14 9.11
N VAL A 241 -8.02 13.56 8.87
CA VAL A 241 -7.49 13.85 7.54
C VAL A 241 -6.77 12.63 7.01
N ASP A 242 -7.25 12.13 5.87
CA ASP A 242 -6.66 11.00 5.16
C ASP A 242 -5.57 11.47 4.19
N ALA A 243 -5.75 12.65 3.57
CA ALA A 243 -4.89 13.10 2.48
C ALA A 243 -4.99 14.62 2.21
N VAL A 244 -4.04 15.13 1.42
CA VAL A 244 -3.95 16.53 0.96
C VAL A 244 -3.87 16.56 -0.57
N TYR A 245 -4.62 17.50 -1.17
CA TYR A 245 -4.51 17.87 -2.58
C TYR A 245 -3.72 19.19 -2.62
N ASP A 246 -2.48 19.12 -3.11
CA ASP A 246 -1.62 20.28 -3.39
C ASP A 246 -1.88 20.79 -4.81
#